data_AF-A0A3C0AHX8-F1
#
_entry.id   AF-A0A3C0AHX8-F1
#
_cell.length_a   1.000
_cell.length_b   1.000
_cell.length_c   1.000
_cell.angle_alpha   90.00
_cell.angle_beta   90.00
_cell.angle_gamma   90.00
#
_symmetry.space_group_name_H-M   'P 1'
#
loop_
_entity.id
_entity.type
_entity.pdbx_description
1 polymer ?
#
loop_
_entity_poly.entity_id
_entity_poly.type
_entity_poly.pdbx_seq_one_letter_code
_entity_poly.pdbx_strand_id
1 'polypeptide(L)'
;DHVEEHTIREPLEAGYWVGFTLYPITKCTPRRAVDMLEMYGHERILVNSSADWGPSDPFTLQECVVQYRARGYSVQDAIEVFHNNPARFLGQNPKFDIKPVRLETIEEDSANLVQN
;
A
#
# COMPACT_ATOMS: atom_id res chain seq x y z
N ASP A 1 0.05 9.09 11.17
CA ASP A 1 0.66 7.79 11.45
C ASP A 1 -0.05 7.14 12.65
N HIS A 2 0.12 5.83 12.84
CA HIS A 2 -0.52 5.04 13.92
C HIS A 2 -2.05 5.12 14.01
N VAL A 3 -2.76 5.42 12.92
CA VAL A 3 -4.22 5.40 12.96
C VAL A 3 -4.74 3.97 13.02
N GLU A 4 -5.89 3.80 13.63
CA GLU A 4 -6.62 2.54 13.72
C GLU A 4 -8.12 2.77 13.45
N GLU A 5 -8.94 1.73 13.52
CA GLU A 5 -10.32 1.70 13.03
C GLU A 5 -11.21 2.79 13.65
N HIS A 6 -10.95 3.19 14.89
CA HIS A 6 -11.72 4.21 15.61
C HIS A 6 -11.24 5.63 15.30
N THR A 7 -10.01 5.80 14.80
CA THR A 7 -9.35 7.11 14.62
C THR A 7 -9.07 7.47 13.17
N ILE A 8 -9.21 6.54 12.22
CA ILE A 8 -8.90 6.78 10.80
C ILE A 8 -9.87 7.77 10.12
N ARG A 9 -11.14 7.81 10.52
CA ARG A 9 -12.19 8.55 9.81
C ARG A 9 -11.96 10.06 9.83
N GLU A 10 -11.85 10.64 11.02
CA GLU A 10 -11.72 12.09 11.21
C GLU A 10 -10.56 12.71 10.41
N PRO A 11 -9.32 12.16 10.42
CA PRO A 11 -8.23 12.73 9.64
C PRO A 11 -8.42 12.53 8.13
N LEU A 12 -9.04 11.45 7.67
CA LEU A 12 -9.36 11.29 6.25
C LEU A 12 -10.42 12.30 5.78
N GLU A 13 -11.48 12.52 6.57
CA GLU A 13 -12.52 13.51 6.27
C GLU A 13 -11.97 14.94 6.29
N ALA A 14 -10.97 15.21 7.12
CA ALA A 14 -10.22 16.47 7.13
C ALA A 14 -9.23 16.60 5.95
N GLY A 15 -9.10 15.58 5.10
CA GLY A 15 -8.24 15.58 3.92
C GLY A 15 -6.77 15.31 4.20
N TYR A 16 -6.41 14.79 5.38
CA TYR A 16 -5.03 14.45 5.71
C TYR A 16 -4.59 13.11 5.11
N TRP A 17 -3.27 12.93 5.03
CA TRP A 17 -2.69 11.60 4.86
C TRP A 17 -2.67 10.87 6.20
N VAL A 18 -3.03 9.59 6.19
CA VAL A 18 -2.98 8.74 7.37
C VAL A 18 -1.99 7.60 7.16
N GLY A 19 -1.50 7.05 8.28
CA GLY A 19 -0.48 6.00 8.26
C GLY A 19 -0.89 4.85 9.17
N PHE A 20 -0.84 3.63 8.64
CA PHE A 20 -0.99 2.39 9.38
C PHE A 20 0.38 1.89 9.76
N THR A 21 0.57 1.70 11.05
CA THR A 21 1.78 1.14 11.64
C THR A 21 1.47 -0.30 12.04
N LEU A 22 2.05 -1.27 11.31
CA LEU A 22 1.74 -2.68 11.50
C LEU A 22 2.45 -3.24 12.74
N TYR A 23 1.75 -3.20 13.86
CA TYR A 23 2.10 -3.99 15.05
C TYR A 23 1.02 -5.05 15.31
N PRO A 24 1.22 -6.29 14.86
CA PRO A 24 0.19 -7.32 14.92
C PRO A 24 -0.35 -7.60 16.31
N ILE A 25 0.47 -7.44 17.35
CA ILE A 25 0.09 -7.74 18.73
C ILE A 25 -0.64 -6.56 19.39
N THR A 26 -0.13 -5.35 19.22
CA THR A 26 -0.49 -4.21 20.09
C THR A 26 -1.33 -3.15 19.40
N LYS A 27 -1.35 -3.09 18.07
CA LYS A 27 -2.00 -1.99 17.34
C LYS A 27 -2.80 -2.46 16.15
N CYS A 28 -2.14 -2.80 15.05
CA CYS A 28 -2.77 -3.07 13.76
C CYS A 28 -2.15 -4.31 13.13
N THR A 29 -2.98 -5.31 12.86
CA THR A 29 -2.55 -6.50 12.11
C THR A 29 -2.66 -6.23 10.61
N PRO A 30 -1.91 -6.96 9.77
CA PRO A 30 -2.08 -6.91 8.31
C PRO A 30 -3.53 -7.10 7.86
N ARG A 31 -4.26 -8.02 8.51
CA ARG A 31 -5.68 -8.27 8.21
C ARG A 31 -6.55 -7.04 8.50
N ARG A 32 -6.36 -6.41 9.66
CA ARG A 32 -7.09 -5.21 10.08
C ARG A 32 -6.75 -3.99 9.21
N ALA A 33 -5.49 -3.87 8.80
CA ALA A 33 -5.07 -2.85 7.84
C ALA A 33 -5.81 -3.00 6.50
N VAL A 34 -5.92 -4.23 5.98
CA VAL A 34 -6.71 -4.49 4.77
C VAL A 34 -8.20 -4.23 4.98
N ASP A 35 -8.77 -4.57 6.14
CA ASP A 35 -10.17 -4.23 6.46
C ASP A 35 -10.40 -2.71 6.42
N MET A 36 -9.45 -1.91 6.91
CA MET A 36 -9.55 -0.45 6.85
C MET A 36 -9.40 0.11 5.43
N LEU A 37 -8.50 -0.44 4.60
CA LEU A 37 -8.43 -0.10 3.16
C LEU A 37 -9.78 -0.42 2.47
N GLU A 38 -10.34 -1.58 2.83
CA GLU A 38 -11.74 -2.03 2.66
C GLU A 38 -12.77 -0.91 2.81
N MET A 39 -12.86 -0.43 4.05
CA MET A 39 -13.95 0.40 4.53
C MET A 39 -13.79 1.88 4.18
N TYR A 40 -12.56 2.38 4.08
CA TYR A 40 -12.27 3.81 3.99
C TYR A 40 -11.65 4.23 2.64
N GLY A 41 -11.46 3.29 1.72
CA GLY A 41 -10.73 3.51 0.48
C GLY A 41 -9.21 3.54 0.70
N HIS A 42 -8.45 3.91 -0.34
CA HIS A 42 -6.99 3.82 -0.29
C HIS A 42 -6.22 5.06 -0.75
N GLU A 43 -6.84 6.15 -1.19
CA GLU A 43 -6.12 7.25 -1.87
C GLU A 43 -5.10 8.01 -1.01
N ARG A 44 -5.31 8.13 0.31
CA ARG A 44 -4.47 8.92 1.24
C ARG A 44 -3.94 8.11 2.42
N ILE A 45 -3.70 6.83 2.19
CA ILE A 45 -3.23 5.89 3.22
C ILE A 45 -1.82 5.41 2.90
N LEU A 46 -0.97 5.45 3.92
CA LEU A 46 0.36 4.85 3.94
C LEU A 46 0.34 3.63 4.86
N VAL A 47 1.08 2.58 4.51
CA VAL A 47 1.23 1.38 5.34
C VAL A 47 2.71 1.10 5.56
N ASN A 48 3.13 0.87 6.79
CA ASN A 48 4.52 0.59 7.15
C ASN A 48 4.63 -0.54 8.17
N SER A 49 5.76 -1.26 8.16
CA SER A 49 6.03 -2.44 9.00
C SER A 49 6.45 -2.13 10.43
N SER A 50 6.72 -0.85 10.75
CA SER A 50 7.28 -0.42 12.03
C SER A 50 8.40 -1.29 12.57
N ALA A 51 9.40 -1.51 11.71
CA ALA A 51 10.54 -2.36 12.00
C ALA A 51 11.54 -1.74 13.03
N ASP A 52 11.04 -1.02 14.03
CA ASP A 52 11.78 -0.22 14.98
C ASP A 52 11.45 -0.51 16.46
N TRP A 53 10.29 -1.12 16.77
CA TRP A 53 9.84 -1.33 18.15
C TRP A 53 9.11 -2.67 18.38
N GLY A 54 9.30 -3.28 19.55
CA GLY A 54 8.73 -4.60 19.90
C GLY A 54 9.42 -5.78 19.16
N PRO A 55 8.75 -6.94 18.98
CA PRO A 55 9.21 -7.91 17.98
C PRO A 55 9.08 -7.28 16.59
N SER A 56 10.15 -6.60 16.19
CA SER A 56 10.30 -5.94 14.90
C SER A 56 10.35 -7.00 13.79
N ASP A 57 9.44 -6.90 12.84
CA ASP A 57 9.43 -7.77 11.67
C ASP A 57 9.20 -6.94 10.40
N PRO A 58 10.25 -6.76 9.56
CA PRO A 58 10.11 -6.03 8.31
C PRO A 58 9.14 -6.70 7.33
N PHE A 59 8.83 -8.00 7.49
CA PHE A 59 7.93 -8.74 6.62
C PHE A 59 6.45 -8.46 6.83
N THR A 60 6.05 -7.79 7.92
CA THR A 60 4.64 -7.46 8.17
C THR A 60 4.01 -6.62 7.06
N LEU A 61 4.79 -5.76 6.38
CA LEU A 61 4.32 -5.01 5.21
C LEU A 61 4.01 -5.97 4.05
N GLN A 62 4.90 -6.91 3.77
CA GLN A 62 4.76 -7.92 2.71
C GLN A 62 3.58 -8.85 3.01
N GLU A 63 3.39 -9.24 4.26
CA GLU A 63 2.20 -9.97 4.70
C GLU A 63 0.93 -9.16 4.38
N CYS A 64 0.92 -7.85 4.65
CA CYS A 64 -0.21 -6.99 4.30
C CYS A 64 -0.46 -6.95 2.78
N VAL A 65 0.60 -6.88 1.96
CA VAL A 65 0.47 -6.97 0.49
C VAL A 65 -0.14 -8.30 0.07
N VAL A 66 0.33 -9.42 0.63
CA VAL A 66 -0.19 -10.76 0.32
C VAL A 66 -1.64 -10.89 0.74
N GLN A 67 -2.00 -10.42 1.94
CA GLN A 67 -3.38 -10.41 2.42
C GLN A 67 -4.29 -9.57 1.50
N TYR A 68 -3.84 -8.37 1.09
CA TYR A 68 -4.57 -7.51 0.16
C TYR A 68 -4.81 -8.22 -1.17
N ARG A 69 -3.76 -8.83 -1.74
CA ARG A 69 -3.84 -9.59 -3.00
C ARG A 69 -4.71 -10.84 -2.88
N ALA A 70 -4.68 -11.53 -1.75
CA ALA A 70 -5.50 -12.71 -1.48
C ALA A 70 -7.01 -12.39 -1.43
N ARG A 71 -7.38 -11.12 -1.22
CA ARG A 71 -8.77 -10.64 -1.29
C ARG A 71 -9.24 -10.27 -2.71
N GLY A 72 -8.40 -10.48 -3.72
CA GLY A 72 -8.76 -10.31 -5.14
C GLY A 72 -8.37 -8.96 -5.75
N TYR A 73 -7.78 -8.06 -4.98
CA TYR A 73 -7.23 -6.79 -5.50
C TYR A 73 -6.13 -7.05 -6.52
N SER A 74 -6.08 -6.25 -7.59
CA SER A 74 -5.11 -6.38 -8.68
C SER A 74 -3.67 -6.02 -8.26
N VAL A 75 -2.68 -6.35 -9.09
CA VAL A 75 -1.28 -5.97 -8.80
C VAL A 75 -1.16 -4.45 -8.87
N GLN A 76 -1.91 -3.83 -9.78
CA GLN A 76 -1.97 -2.38 -9.90
C GLN A 76 -2.57 -1.74 -8.65
N ASP A 77 -3.61 -2.32 -8.04
CA ASP A 77 -4.18 -1.81 -6.79
C ASP A 77 -3.17 -1.93 -5.65
N ALA A 78 -2.43 -3.03 -5.56
CA ALA A 78 -1.37 -3.18 -4.58
C ALA A 78 -0.24 -2.16 -4.79
N ILE A 79 0.19 -1.92 -6.03
CA ILE A 79 1.16 -0.87 -6.36
C ILE A 79 0.62 0.50 -5.94
N GLU A 80 -0.66 0.76 -6.13
CA GLU A 80 -1.27 2.02 -5.76
C GLU A 80 -1.11 2.30 -4.26
N VAL A 81 -1.47 1.33 -3.41
CA VAL A 81 -1.40 1.47 -1.95
C VAL A 81 0.03 1.44 -1.41
N PHE A 82 0.80 0.43 -1.82
CA PHE A 82 2.07 0.10 -1.17
C PHE A 82 3.29 0.78 -1.82
N HIS A 83 3.11 1.45 -2.96
CA HIS A 83 4.18 2.16 -3.66
C HIS A 83 3.77 3.59 -4.07
N ASN A 84 2.70 3.75 -4.85
CA ASN A 84 2.36 5.05 -5.43
C ASN A 84 1.91 6.06 -4.36
N ASN A 85 1.18 5.63 -3.34
CA ASN A 85 0.81 6.48 -2.22
C ASN A 85 2.04 7.02 -1.46
N PRO A 86 2.97 6.18 -0.98
CA PRO A 86 4.26 6.66 -0.46
C PRO A 86 4.99 7.59 -1.42
N ALA A 87 5.02 7.27 -2.72
CA ALA A 87 5.67 8.10 -3.72
C ALA A 87 5.02 9.49 -3.85
N ARG A 88 3.69 9.58 -3.84
CA ARG A 88 2.96 10.87 -3.86
C ARG A 88 3.18 11.66 -2.58
N PHE A 89 3.12 11.00 -1.42
CA PHE A 89 3.30 11.67 -0.14
C PHE A 89 4.72 12.23 0.02
N LEU A 90 5.74 11.39 -0.18
CA LEU A 90 7.15 11.76 -0.01
C LEU A 90 7.65 12.65 -1.16
N GLY A 91 7.08 12.51 -2.35
CA GLY A 91 7.38 13.32 -3.54
C GLY A 91 7.02 14.80 -3.42
N GLN A 92 6.36 15.22 -2.33
CA GLN A 92 6.25 16.64 -1.95
C GLN A 92 7.62 17.27 -1.66
N ASN A 93 8.62 16.45 -1.32
CA ASN A 93 10.00 16.88 -1.18
C ASN A 93 10.72 16.75 -2.54
N PRO A 94 11.32 17.84 -3.09
CA PRO A 94 12.00 17.79 -4.38
C PRO A 94 13.26 16.90 -4.39
N LYS A 95 13.77 16.50 -3.22
CA LYS A 95 14.88 15.54 -3.11
C LYS A 95 14.43 14.07 -3.16
N PHE A 96 13.12 13.81 -3.17
CA PHE A 96 12.56 12.48 -3.30
C PHE A 96 12.12 12.24 -4.75
N ASP A 97 12.76 11.31 -5.44
CA ASP A 97 12.68 11.14 -6.89
C ASP A 97 11.89 9.91 -7.36
N ILE A 98 11.44 9.05 -6.44
CA ILE A 98 10.57 7.91 -6.78
C ILE A 98 9.21 8.42 -7.27
N LYS A 99 8.79 7.95 -8.45
CA LYS A 99 7.53 8.35 -9.10
C LYS A 99 6.48 7.25 -8.99
N PRO A 100 5.18 7.59 -8.95
CA PRO A 100 4.12 6.61 -9.15
C PRO A 100 4.33 5.83 -10.46
N VAL A 101 4.02 4.54 -10.44
CA VAL A 101 4.16 3.64 -11.59
C VAL A 101 2.84 2.99 -11.95
N ARG A 102 2.73 2.58 -13.21
CA ARG A 102 1.62 1.83 -13.76
C ARG A 102 2.17 0.61 -14.49
N LEU A 103 1.52 -0.54 -14.28
CA LEU A 103 1.83 -1.75 -15.02
C LEU A 103 1.21 -1.68 -16.41
N GLU A 104 2.01 -2.02 -17.41
CA GLU A 104 1.62 -2.18 -18.80
C GLU A 104 1.88 -3.63 -19.20
N THR A 105 0.91 -4.26 -19.84
CA THR A 105 1.11 -5.56 -20.48
C THR A 105 1.65 -5.33 -21.88
N ILE A 106 2.80 -5.92 -22.18
CA ILE A 106 3.33 -5.96 -23.54
C ILE A 106 2.60 -7.11 -24.25
N GLU A 107 1.78 -6.80 -25.24
CA GLU A 107 1.25 -7.82 -26.15
C GLU A 107 2.37 -8.21 -27.13
N GLU A 108 2.80 -9.47 -27.11
CA GLU A 108 3.71 -9.97 -28.13
C GLU A 108 2.95 -10.23 -29.43
N ASP A 109 3.27 -9.48 -30.48
CA ASP A 109 2.74 -9.70 -31.83
C ASP A 109 3.15 -11.10 -32.31
N SER A 110 2.22 -12.04 -32.21
CA SER A 110 2.39 -13.44 -32.65
C SER A 110 2.59 -13.58 -34.17
N ALA A 111 2.54 -12.47 -34.92
CA ALA A 111 2.62 -12.43 -36.38
C ALA A 111 4.03 -12.67 -36.95
N ASN A 112 5.10 -12.49 -36.17
CA ASN A 112 6.49 -12.63 -36.66
C ASN A 112 7.12 -14.04 -36.50
N LEU A 113 6.40 -14.99 -35.91
CA LEU A 113 6.94 -16.35 -35.66
C LEU A 113 6.69 -17.35 -36.79
N VAL A 114 6.01 -16.97 -37.89
CA VAL A 114 5.63 -17.90 -38.98
C VAL A 114 6.44 -17.68 -40.27
N GLN A 115 7.52 -16.89 -40.25
CA GLN A 115 8.27 -16.55 -41.48
C GLN A 115 9.77 -16.95 -41.54
N ASN A 116 10.28 -17.80 -40.65
CA ASN A 116 11.65 -18.35 -40.78
C ASN A 116 11.68 -19.87 -40.81
#